data_AF-A0A202DQ71-F1
#
_entry.id   AF-A0A202DQ71-F1
#
_cell.length_a   1.000
_cell.length_b   1.000
_cell.length_c   1.000
_cell.angle_alpha   90.00
_cell.angle_beta   90.00
_cell.angle_gamma   90.00
#
_symmetry.space_group_name_H-M   'P 1'
#
loop_
_entity.id
_entity.type
_entity.pdbx_description
1 polymer ?
#
loop_
_entity_poly.entity_id
_entity_poly.type
_entity_poly.pdbx_seq_one_letter_code
_entity_poly.pdbx_strand_id
1 'polypeptide(L)'
;SSVSDGMDSILVSSDRDLEESLQLNITLDERIPSWMGQALFPSAHIQTTHWVDDAQAKTVVLVQDAHLHFEAQKNIAALITNLGEALAKKNSTLLVGVEGADRDRADFFISNTYPHRTYLRDVAEHFLKQHLINGAEFAALGYLGDAQVGPVKLPFELTGVEDQKEYNENVRALKASLPVKEKAKTFLEDLQSLLKKLKRDHYSPALFHFDAKKEAFEKGDLEFSAYMRYLNSVNPVTSENARNLLQAAEWEEKIDFDQAERERVRLLKILAKKMTEREMQELVALSKLFKNHQMPASGYYDHLKTLLARHHLSLSLFPEMEDYISYVLMSDTINMSDLMDETEKIERLAREQLSTTTTQIRIGNCDKDTHLLQKLMDHTLIEQEWLRYDKRQKAISSLPNRLRKLGVNPPSSISEMGIIWSPFQDFYKSAMTRSHTMARKLSNRLSKASTQHAVLVVGGFHTDVIVEDLKKGGVSILVVAPKITDLDEDSPTSLDILTAARLPLDRLFVGERLFLPKPADALGPNDKEVQAATETTAEAHRTGEDVTNTYSFADVEAEVTSTAPPEEDPGVRTRTAEGRHVNTTVEQTHVTAAFFNQAYPGREAFEARRR
;
A
#
# COMPACT_ATOMS: atom_id res chain seq x y z
N SER A 1 4.03 -44.68 -18.54
CA SER A 1 4.74 -43.49 -19.07
C SER A 1 4.05 -42.95 -20.33
N SER A 2 2.75 -42.66 -20.26
CA SER A 2 2.02 -42.09 -21.42
C SER A 2 0.74 -41.35 -20.98
N VAL A 3 0.81 -40.60 -19.88
CA VAL A 3 -0.30 -39.76 -19.38
C VAL A 3 0.15 -38.29 -19.19
N SER A 4 1.43 -37.98 -19.41
CA SER A 4 1.95 -36.60 -19.41
C SER A 4 1.61 -35.82 -20.68
N ASP A 5 1.44 -36.49 -21.82
CA ASP A 5 1.43 -35.81 -23.13
C ASP A 5 0.04 -35.33 -23.57
N GLY A 6 -1.00 -35.54 -22.75
CA GLY A 6 -2.38 -35.12 -23.04
C GLY A 6 -2.77 -33.76 -22.47
N MET A 7 -1.94 -33.13 -21.64
CA MET A 7 -2.23 -31.82 -21.04
C MET A 7 -1.59 -30.64 -21.78
N ASP A 8 -0.57 -30.88 -22.61
CA ASP A 8 0.19 -29.80 -23.26
C ASP A 8 -0.28 -29.47 -24.70
N SER A 9 -1.22 -30.23 -25.29
CA SER A 9 -1.57 -30.08 -26.71
C SER A 9 -2.92 -29.39 -27.01
N ILE A 10 -3.52 -28.69 -26.05
CA ILE A 10 -4.77 -27.93 -26.27
C ILE A 10 -4.61 -26.50 -25.75
N LEU A 11 -3.74 -25.72 -26.41
CA LEU A 11 -3.53 -24.30 -26.14
C LEU A 11 -3.50 -23.47 -27.43
N VAL A 12 -4.40 -23.76 -28.37
CA VAL A 12 -4.65 -22.88 -29.53
C VAL A 12 -6.14 -22.83 -29.84
N SER A 13 -6.91 -22.15 -28.99
CA SER A 13 -8.18 -21.55 -29.36
C SER A 13 -8.31 -20.23 -28.62
N SER A 14 -8.57 -19.16 -29.35
CA SER A 14 -8.50 -17.76 -28.92
C SER A 14 -9.24 -17.45 -27.62
N ASP A 15 -8.54 -16.81 -26.68
CA ASP A 15 -9.04 -16.34 -25.37
C ASP A 15 -10.36 -15.52 -25.44
N ARG A 16 -10.69 -14.94 -26.60
CA ARG A 16 -11.92 -14.14 -26.80
C ARG A 16 -13.23 -14.91 -26.65
N ASP A 17 -13.30 -16.16 -27.09
CA ASP A 17 -14.56 -16.93 -27.04
C ASP A 17 -14.79 -17.52 -25.64
N LEU A 18 -13.72 -17.71 -24.85
CA LEU A 18 -13.83 -18.16 -23.46
C LEU A 18 -14.34 -17.04 -22.55
N GLU A 19 -13.89 -15.79 -22.75
CA GLU A 19 -14.32 -14.62 -21.96
C GLU A 19 -15.82 -14.31 -22.09
N GLU A 20 -16.43 -14.47 -23.27
CA GLU A 20 -17.88 -14.25 -23.47
C GLU A 20 -18.74 -15.38 -22.87
N SER A 21 -18.20 -16.59 -22.75
CA SER A 21 -18.93 -17.76 -22.23
C SER A 21 -18.91 -17.89 -20.70
N LEU A 22 -17.96 -17.23 -20.04
CA LEU A 22 -17.78 -17.22 -18.58
C LEU A 22 -18.51 -16.01 -17.97
N GLN A 23 -19.85 -16.02 -18.00
CA GLN A 23 -20.64 -15.18 -17.11
C GLN A 23 -20.48 -15.70 -15.68
N LEU A 24 -19.40 -15.28 -15.03
CA LEU A 24 -19.02 -15.59 -13.67
C LEU A 24 -20.01 -14.97 -12.68
N ASN A 25 -20.95 -15.77 -12.17
CA ASN A 25 -21.69 -15.47 -10.95
C ASN A 25 -20.78 -15.76 -9.75
N ILE A 26 -19.80 -14.87 -9.51
CA ILE A 26 -19.11 -14.81 -8.23
C ILE A 26 -20.11 -14.17 -7.27
N THR A 27 -20.45 -14.85 -6.17
CA THR A 27 -21.25 -14.27 -5.08
C THR A 27 -20.44 -13.18 -4.40
N LEU A 28 -20.52 -11.99 -4.98
CA LEU A 28 -20.08 -10.73 -4.43
C LEU A 28 -21.23 -10.13 -3.62
N ASP A 29 -21.00 -9.00 -2.94
CA ASP A 29 -22.11 -8.07 -2.72
C ASP A 29 -22.82 -7.92 -4.08
N GLU A 30 -24.07 -8.39 -4.19
CA GLU A 30 -24.82 -8.46 -5.46
C GLU A 30 -24.89 -7.09 -6.16
N ARG A 31 -24.57 -6.02 -5.43
CA ARG A 31 -24.50 -4.63 -5.89
C ARG A 31 -23.21 -4.28 -6.62
N ILE A 32 -22.11 -5.03 -6.49
CA ILE A 32 -20.88 -4.79 -7.28
C ILE A 32 -21.12 -5.25 -8.72
N PRO A 33 -21.09 -4.36 -9.73
CA PRO A 33 -21.26 -4.77 -11.11
C PRO A 33 -20.17 -5.76 -11.54
N SER A 34 -20.54 -6.83 -12.26
CA SER A 34 -19.60 -7.90 -12.67
C SER A 34 -18.35 -7.38 -13.38
N TRP A 35 -18.51 -6.39 -14.27
CA TRP A 35 -17.40 -5.76 -14.98
C TRP A 35 -16.40 -5.06 -14.04
N MET A 36 -16.89 -4.47 -12.95
CA MET A 36 -16.06 -3.79 -11.96
C MET A 36 -15.33 -4.82 -11.11
N GLY A 37 -16.03 -5.88 -10.68
CA GLY A 37 -15.40 -7.02 -10.00
C GLY A 37 -14.26 -7.63 -10.82
N GLN A 38 -14.51 -7.93 -12.10
CA GLN A 38 -13.50 -8.47 -13.02
C GLN A 38 -12.26 -7.56 -13.16
N ALA A 39 -12.45 -6.23 -13.14
CA ALA A 39 -11.35 -5.28 -13.21
C ALA A 39 -10.55 -5.15 -11.90
N LEU A 40 -11.23 -5.27 -10.74
CA LEU A 40 -10.65 -5.05 -9.41
C LEU A 40 -9.94 -6.29 -8.84
N PHE A 41 -10.59 -7.45 -8.85
CA PHE A 41 -10.10 -8.64 -8.14
C PHE A 41 -8.73 -9.13 -8.57
N PRO A 42 -8.27 -8.96 -9.82
CA PRO A 42 -6.91 -9.32 -10.19
C PRO A 42 -5.84 -8.66 -9.33
N SER A 43 -6.08 -7.44 -8.84
CA SER A 43 -5.05 -6.57 -8.29
C SER A 43 -5.38 -5.97 -6.91
N ALA A 44 -6.61 -6.11 -6.41
CA ALA A 44 -7.00 -5.56 -5.12
C ALA A 44 -7.96 -6.45 -4.33
N HIS A 45 -7.96 -6.27 -3.01
CA HIS A 45 -8.96 -6.77 -2.09
C HIS A 45 -9.96 -5.64 -1.79
N ILE A 46 -11.26 -5.95 -1.84
CA ILE A 46 -12.30 -5.02 -1.39
C ILE A 46 -12.39 -5.14 0.13
N GLN A 47 -12.21 -4.03 0.83
CA GLN A 47 -12.29 -3.96 2.29
C GLN A 47 -13.71 -3.63 2.74
N THR A 48 -14.27 -2.53 2.20
CA THR A 48 -15.62 -2.07 2.54
C THR A 48 -16.31 -1.50 1.32
N THR A 49 -17.64 -1.58 1.31
CA THR A 49 -18.47 -0.99 0.27
C THR A 49 -19.61 -0.19 0.89
N HIS A 50 -19.91 0.95 0.28
CA HIS A 50 -21.08 1.76 0.58
C HIS A 50 -21.81 2.09 -0.71
N TRP A 51 -23.07 1.70 -0.79
CA TRP A 51 -23.88 1.93 -1.98
C TRP A 51 -24.97 2.96 -1.69
N VAL A 52 -25.16 3.86 -2.64
CA VAL A 52 -26.29 4.78 -2.66
C VAL A 52 -27.36 4.22 -3.58
N ASP A 53 -28.61 4.17 -3.09
CA ASP A 53 -29.77 3.69 -3.84
C ASP A 53 -30.25 4.71 -4.89
N ASP A 54 -29.34 5.10 -5.80
CA ASP A 54 -29.59 5.94 -6.96
C ASP A 54 -28.77 5.44 -8.14
N ALA A 55 -29.43 5.08 -9.24
CA ALA A 55 -28.79 4.59 -10.45
C ALA A 55 -27.91 5.66 -11.16
N GLN A 56 -28.06 6.93 -10.80
CA GLN A 56 -27.20 8.03 -11.27
C GLN A 56 -26.10 8.41 -10.28
N ALA A 57 -26.00 7.73 -9.13
CA ALA A 57 -24.95 7.99 -8.16
C ALA A 57 -23.56 7.78 -8.77
N LYS A 58 -22.68 8.73 -8.49
CA LYS A 58 -21.26 8.59 -8.80
C LYS A 58 -20.68 7.43 -7.98
N THR A 59 -19.72 6.72 -8.54
CA THR A 59 -18.98 5.65 -7.85
C THR A 59 -17.50 6.00 -7.75
N VAL A 60 -16.93 5.92 -6.55
CA VAL A 60 -15.51 6.13 -6.28
C VAL A 60 -14.90 4.84 -5.75
N VAL A 61 -13.87 4.33 -6.43
CA VAL A 61 -12.99 3.29 -5.91
C VAL A 61 -11.85 3.99 -5.17
N LEU A 62 -11.87 3.97 -3.84
CA LEU A 62 -10.82 4.54 -3.00
C LEU A 62 -9.77 3.46 -2.74
N VAL A 63 -8.56 3.67 -3.25
CA VAL A 63 -7.44 2.75 -3.16
C VAL A 63 -6.51 3.20 -2.03
N GLN A 64 -6.31 2.33 -1.04
CA GLN A 64 -5.35 2.55 0.04
C GLN A 64 -3.93 2.26 -0.44
N ASP A 65 -3.15 3.32 -0.63
CA ASP A 65 -1.78 3.22 -1.11
C ASP A 65 -0.82 2.74 -0.01
N ALA A 66 -0.25 1.55 -0.21
CA ALA A 66 0.91 1.07 0.55
C ALA A 66 2.18 1.67 -0.07
N HIS A 67 2.46 2.94 0.26
CA HIS A 67 3.53 3.73 -0.33
C HIS A 67 4.85 2.96 -0.45
N LEU A 68 5.58 3.24 -1.53
CA LEU A 68 6.90 2.66 -1.85
C LEU A 68 6.90 1.12 -2.05
N HIS A 69 5.80 0.41 -1.78
CA HIS A 69 5.75 -1.04 -1.98
C HIS A 69 5.59 -1.39 -3.46
N PHE A 70 6.64 -1.96 -4.07
CA PHE A 70 6.70 -2.18 -5.51
C PHE A 70 5.52 -2.99 -6.08
N GLU A 71 5.17 -4.12 -5.45
CA GLU A 71 4.03 -4.93 -5.89
C GLU A 71 2.70 -4.17 -5.76
N ALA A 72 2.48 -3.47 -4.65
CA ALA A 72 1.30 -2.66 -4.43
C ALA A 72 1.16 -1.59 -5.53
N GLN A 73 2.24 -0.88 -5.86
CA GLN A 73 2.22 0.14 -6.91
C GLN A 73 1.90 -0.46 -8.29
N LYS A 74 2.46 -1.64 -8.62
CA LYS A 74 2.08 -2.36 -9.85
C LYS A 74 0.60 -2.75 -9.86
N ASN A 75 0.07 -3.18 -8.73
CA ASN A 75 -1.33 -3.57 -8.58
C ASN A 75 -2.28 -2.36 -8.64
N ILE A 76 -1.90 -1.21 -8.09
CA ILE A 76 -2.61 0.07 -8.28
C ILE A 76 -2.67 0.41 -9.77
N ALA A 77 -1.55 0.29 -10.48
CA ALA A 77 -1.48 0.60 -11.90
C ALA A 77 -2.35 -0.34 -12.76
N ALA A 78 -2.31 -1.64 -12.46
CA ALA A 78 -3.13 -2.64 -13.14
C ALA A 78 -4.62 -2.39 -12.90
N LEU A 79 -5.03 -2.10 -11.66
CA LEU A 79 -6.41 -1.76 -11.32
C LEU A 79 -6.92 -0.52 -12.09
N ILE A 80 -6.13 0.55 -12.14
CA ILE A 80 -6.48 1.77 -12.89
C ILE A 80 -6.65 1.46 -14.38
N THR A 81 -5.72 0.69 -14.93
CA THR A 81 -5.73 0.30 -16.34
C THR A 81 -6.97 -0.55 -16.67
N ASN A 82 -7.22 -1.61 -15.90
CA ASN A 82 -8.34 -2.52 -16.12
C ASN A 82 -9.71 -1.81 -16.01
N LEU A 83 -9.89 -0.95 -15.00
CA LEU A 83 -11.11 -0.17 -14.84
C LEU A 83 -11.29 0.83 -15.99
N GLY A 84 -10.22 1.50 -16.39
CA GLY A 84 -10.22 2.41 -17.53
C GLY A 84 -10.64 1.69 -18.81
N GLU A 85 -9.99 0.57 -19.14
CA GLU A 85 -10.30 -0.22 -20.35
C GLU A 85 -11.74 -0.75 -20.35
N ALA A 86 -12.22 -1.24 -19.20
CA ALA A 86 -13.60 -1.70 -19.07
C ALA A 86 -14.62 -0.57 -19.31
N LEU A 87 -14.32 0.65 -18.86
CA LEU A 87 -15.14 1.84 -19.11
C LEU A 87 -15.03 2.34 -20.55
N ALA A 88 -13.84 2.27 -21.16
CA ALA A 88 -13.62 2.63 -22.55
C ALA A 88 -14.46 1.78 -23.51
N LYS A 89 -14.58 0.46 -23.25
CA LYS A 89 -15.49 -0.45 -23.97
C LYS A 89 -16.97 -0.03 -23.86
N LYS A 90 -17.32 0.74 -22.83
CA LYS A 90 -18.66 1.30 -22.58
C LYS A 90 -18.79 2.77 -23.04
N ASN A 91 -17.87 3.26 -23.86
CA ASN A 91 -17.79 4.67 -24.31
C ASN A 91 -17.73 5.68 -23.14
N SER A 92 -17.10 5.29 -22.04
CA SER A 92 -16.84 6.15 -20.88
C SER A 92 -15.33 6.25 -20.61
N THR A 93 -14.94 7.08 -19.65
CA THR A 93 -13.55 7.26 -19.22
C THR A 93 -13.48 7.14 -17.70
N LEU A 94 -12.34 6.77 -17.15
CA LEU A 94 -12.12 6.78 -15.71
C LEU A 94 -11.46 8.10 -15.28
N LEU A 95 -11.96 8.73 -14.22
CA LEU A 95 -11.24 9.83 -13.55
C LEU A 95 -10.34 9.26 -12.45
N VAL A 96 -9.07 9.64 -12.40
CA VAL A 96 -8.11 9.15 -11.41
C VAL A 96 -7.58 10.34 -10.60
N GLY A 97 -7.99 10.45 -9.34
CA GLY A 97 -7.46 11.39 -8.36
C GLY A 97 -6.18 10.85 -7.72
N VAL A 98 -5.13 11.66 -7.68
CA VAL A 98 -3.82 11.27 -7.14
C VAL A 98 -3.36 12.24 -6.06
N GLU A 99 -3.00 11.70 -4.89
CA GLU A 99 -2.32 12.41 -3.80
C GLU A 99 -0.95 12.96 -4.25
N GLY A 100 -0.54 14.12 -3.73
CA GLY A 100 0.76 14.73 -4.06
C GLY A 100 0.79 15.57 -5.34
N ALA A 101 -0.34 15.68 -6.07
CA ALA A 101 -0.47 16.56 -7.22
C ALA A 101 -1.55 17.65 -7.00
N ASP A 102 -1.23 18.91 -7.31
CA ASP A 102 -2.14 20.08 -7.22
C ASP A 102 -2.50 20.64 -8.61
N ARG A 103 -2.47 19.79 -9.64
CA ARG A 103 -2.88 20.18 -10.99
C ARG A 103 -4.19 19.55 -11.38
N ASP A 104 -5.07 20.37 -11.94
CA ASP A 104 -6.37 19.96 -12.47
C ASP A 104 -6.31 18.78 -13.43
N ARG A 105 -5.27 18.72 -14.26
CA ARG A 105 -5.06 17.66 -15.24
C ARG A 105 -3.57 17.42 -15.42
N ALA A 106 -3.15 16.17 -15.32
CA ALA A 106 -1.80 15.77 -15.69
C ALA A 106 -1.69 15.66 -17.23
N ASP A 107 -0.59 16.17 -17.79
CA ASP A 107 -0.33 16.13 -19.22
C ASP A 107 0.72 15.06 -19.55
N PHE A 108 0.26 13.99 -20.19
CA PHE A 108 1.07 12.88 -20.68
C PHE A 108 1.21 12.90 -22.21
N PHE A 109 1.00 14.04 -22.88
CA PHE A 109 1.05 14.11 -24.34
C PHE A 109 2.36 13.59 -24.94
N ILE A 110 3.50 13.99 -24.36
CA ILE A 110 4.83 13.58 -24.84
C ILE A 110 5.01 12.05 -24.70
N SER A 111 4.66 11.48 -23.56
CA SER A 111 4.77 10.03 -23.36
C SER A 111 3.77 9.27 -24.23
N ASN A 112 2.52 9.72 -24.34
CA ASN A 112 1.45 9.07 -25.10
C ASN A 112 1.71 9.04 -26.61
N THR A 113 2.47 10.01 -27.14
CA THR A 113 2.87 10.07 -28.55
C THR A 113 4.14 9.27 -28.85
N TYR A 114 4.83 8.77 -27.82
CA TYR A 114 6.08 8.02 -27.99
C TYR A 114 5.82 6.64 -28.65
N PRO A 115 6.50 6.30 -29.76
CA PRO A 115 6.19 5.11 -30.55
C PRO A 115 6.63 3.80 -29.88
N HIS A 116 7.73 3.79 -29.11
CA HIS A 116 8.28 2.58 -28.51
C HIS A 116 7.82 2.41 -27.05
N ARG A 117 6.56 2.00 -26.86
CA ARG A 117 5.92 1.94 -25.54
C ARG A 117 6.53 0.92 -24.59
N THR A 118 7.11 -0.17 -25.11
CA THR A 118 7.80 -1.17 -24.29
C THR A 118 9.01 -0.56 -23.56
N TYR A 119 9.88 0.19 -24.25
CA TYR A 119 11.00 0.88 -23.61
C TYR A 119 10.54 1.93 -22.58
N LEU A 120 9.46 2.66 -22.88
CA LEU A 120 8.90 3.63 -21.94
C LEU A 120 8.39 2.93 -20.67
N ARG A 121 7.75 1.77 -20.81
CA ARG A 121 7.30 0.95 -19.68
C ARG A 121 8.48 0.43 -18.87
N ASP A 122 9.56 -0.04 -19.50
CA ASP A 122 10.75 -0.53 -18.80
C ASP A 122 11.40 0.59 -17.95
N VAL A 123 11.51 1.80 -18.52
CA VAL A 123 12.00 2.99 -17.79
C VAL A 123 11.05 3.36 -16.64
N ALA A 124 9.74 3.36 -16.89
CA ALA A 124 8.76 3.65 -15.85
C ALA A 124 8.81 2.60 -14.72
N GLU A 125 9.04 1.32 -15.04
CA GLU A 125 9.19 0.27 -14.03
C GLU A 125 10.47 0.47 -13.21
N HIS A 126 11.56 0.90 -13.84
CA HIS A 126 12.77 1.28 -13.12
C HIS A 126 12.50 2.45 -12.15
N PHE A 127 11.80 3.49 -12.59
CA PHE A 127 11.42 4.61 -11.72
C PHE A 127 10.46 4.21 -10.60
N LEU A 128 9.57 3.25 -10.85
CA LEU A 128 8.69 2.68 -9.83
C LEU A 128 9.50 1.94 -8.75
N LYS A 129 10.51 1.14 -9.16
CA LYS A 129 11.44 0.45 -8.24
C LYS A 129 12.30 1.42 -7.43
N GLN A 130 12.62 2.59 -7.98
CA GLN A 130 13.35 3.67 -7.31
C GLN A 130 12.44 4.62 -6.53
N HIS A 131 11.14 4.34 -6.46
CA HIS A 131 10.13 5.17 -5.78
C HIS A 131 10.02 6.62 -6.31
N LEU A 132 10.43 6.86 -7.55
CA LEU A 132 10.38 8.18 -8.17
C LEU A 132 9.00 8.50 -8.75
N ILE A 133 8.21 7.47 -9.06
CA ILE A 133 6.84 7.58 -9.52
C ILE A 133 5.95 6.61 -8.74
N ASN A 134 4.66 6.93 -8.64
CA ASN A 134 3.66 6.06 -8.01
C ASN A 134 2.92 5.18 -9.04
N GLY A 135 2.04 4.31 -8.55
CA GLY A 135 1.26 3.38 -9.37
C GLY A 135 0.33 4.06 -10.37
N ALA A 136 -0.24 5.23 -10.05
CA ALA A 136 -1.09 5.97 -10.99
C ALA A 136 -0.27 6.56 -12.15
N GLU A 137 0.92 7.09 -11.86
CA GLU A 137 1.86 7.59 -12.87
C GLU A 137 2.43 6.44 -13.71
N PHE A 138 2.76 5.30 -13.08
CA PHE A 138 3.17 4.09 -13.78
C PHE A 138 2.06 3.56 -14.70
N ALA A 139 0.79 3.64 -14.30
CA ALA A 139 -0.34 3.29 -15.17
C ALA A 139 -0.33 4.13 -16.46
N ALA A 140 -0.10 5.44 -16.36
CA ALA A 140 -0.07 6.33 -17.52
C ALA A 140 1.17 6.12 -18.41
N LEU A 141 2.36 6.08 -17.80
CA LEU A 141 3.62 5.94 -18.53
C LEU A 141 3.80 4.53 -19.13
N GLY A 142 3.42 3.50 -18.38
CA GLY A 142 3.55 2.09 -18.75
C GLY A 142 2.42 1.53 -19.61
N TYR A 143 1.36 2.31 -19.90
CA TYR A 143 0.23 1.83 -20.71
C TYR A 143 0.65 1.40 -22.11
N LEU A 144 0.37 0.16 -22.50
CA LEU A 144 0.77 -0.36 -23.82
C LEU A 144 -0.33 -0.23 -24.88
N GLY A 145 -1.60 -0.19 -24.48
CA GLY A 145 -2.74 -0.33 -25.39
C GLY A 145 -2.72 -1.65 -26.18
N ASP A 146 -3.62 -1.78 -27.15
CA ASP A 146 -3.81 -3.03 -27.91
C ASP A 146 -2.60 -3.43 -28.77
N ALA A 147 -1.89 -2.43 -29.33
CA ALA A 147 -0.84 -2.65 -30.32
C ALA A 147 0.57 -2.74 -29.73
N GLN A 148 0.75 -2.43 -28.44
CA GLN A 148 2.06 -2.32 -27.76
C GLN A 148 3.06 -1.35 -28.42
N VAL A 149 2.59 -0.53 -29.36
CA VAL A 149 3.31 0.55 -30.05
C VAL A 149 2.45 1.81 -30.05
N GLY A 150 3.08 2.98 -29.97
CA GLY A 150 2.39 4.27 -29.92
C GLY A 150 1.93 4.79 -31.28
N PRO A 151 1.11 5.87 -31.31
CA PRO A 151 0.59 6.62 -30.16
C PRO A 151 -0.58 5.90 -29.46
N VAL A 152 -0.72 6.13 -28.15
CA VAL A 152 -1.81 5.56 -27.34
C VAL A 152 -2.77 6.63 -26.84
N LYS A 153 -4.04 6.26 -26.68
CA LYS A 153 -5.03 7.04 -25.93
C LYS A 153 -5.25 6.37 -24.59
N LEU A 154 -4.94 7.05 -23.49
CA LEU A 154 -5.21 6.55 -22.16
C LEU A 154 -6.73 6.37 -21.97
N PRO A 155 -7.19 5.25 -21.38
CA PRO A 155 -8.60 5.02 -21.10
C PRO A 155 -9.07 5.70 -19.79
N PHE A 156 -8.26 6.62 -19.28
CA PHE A 156 -8.45 7.34 -18.02
C PHE A 156 -7.81 8.72 -18.07
N GLU A 157 -8.21 9.61 -17.15
CA GLU A 157 -7.66 10.95 -16.95
C GLU A 157 -7.13 11.11 -15.53
N LEU A 158 -5.88 11.57 -15.38
CA LEU A 158 -5.27 11.84 -14.08
C LEU A 158 -5.50 13.30 -13.66
N THR A 159 -5.96 13.49 -12.43
CA THR A 159 -6.16 14.78 -11.77
C THR A 159 -5.51 14.79 -10.39
N GLY A 160 -4.88 15.90 -10.05
CA GLY A 160 -4.35 16.13 -8.72
C GLY A 160 -5.45 16.50 -7.73
N VAL A 161 -5.41 15.91 -6.54
CA VAL A 161 -6.36 16.20 -5.46
C VAL A 161 -5.71 16.91 -4.26
N GLU A 162 -4.40 17.15 -4.30
CA GLU A 162 -3.65 17.82 -3.24
C GLU A 162 -3.79 19.34 -3.30
N ASP A 163 -3.57 20.05 -2.19
CA ASP A 163 -3.30 21.49 -2.16
C ASP A 163 -1.86 21.77 -1.76
N GLN A 164 -1.14 22.51 -2.60
CA GLN A 164 0.29 22.74 -2.41
C GLN A 164 0.61 23.45 -1.08
N LYS A 165 -0.27 24.34 -0.62
CA LYS A 165 -0.07 25.07 0.64
C LYS A 165 -0.25 24.14 1.83
N GLU A 166 -1.32 23.35 1.83
CA GLU A 166 -1.63 22.37 2.89
C GLU A 166 -0.54 21.29 2.99
N TYR A 167 -0.06 20.77 1.84
CA TYR A 167 1.11 19.89 1.78
C TYR A 167 2.36 20.52 2.41
N ASN A 168 2.68 21.76 2.04
CA ASN A 168 3.85 22.47 2.57
C ASN A 168 3.74 22.73 4.09
N GLU A 169 2.54 22.98 4.61
CA GLU A 169 2.29 23.09 6.05
C GLU A 169 2.54 21.76 6.76
N ASN A 170 2.06 20.65 6.18
CA ASN A 170 2.29 19.31 6.71
C ASN A 170 3.78 18.96 6.75
N VAL A 171 4.53 19.23 5.67
CA VAL A 171 6.00 19.05 5.61
C VAL A 171 6.72 19.94 6.61
N ARG A 172 6.27 21.20 6.78
CA ARG A 172 6.85 22.11 7.78
C ARG A 172 6.69 21.58 9.19
N ALA A 173 5.51 21.04 9.53
CA ALA A 173 5.25 20.44 10.83
C ALA A 173 6.15 19.22 11.09
N LEU A 174 6.32 18.35 10.09
CA LEU A 174 7.27 17.23 10.17
C LEU A 174 8.70 17.73 10.44
N LYS A 175 9.20 18.69 9.66
CA LYS A 175 10.55 19.28 9.85
C LYS A 175 10.70 19.94 11.22
N ALA A 176 9.66 20.62 11.72
CA ALA A 176 9.66 21.23 13.03
C ALA A 176 9.63 20.21 14.19
N SER A 177 9.20 18.98 13.93
CA SER A 177 9.21 17.89 14.92
C SER A 177 10.58 17.27 15.14
N LEU A 178 11.47 17.30 14.12
CA LEU A 178 12.78 16.65 14.19
C LEU A 178 13.67 17.19 15.33
N PRO A 179 13.81 18.52 15.55
CA PRO A 179 14.66 19.05 16.63
C PRO A 179 14.17 18.72 18.04
N VAL A 180 12.88 18.40 18.19
CA VAL A 180 12.26 18.10 19.49
C VAL A 180 12.07 16.60 19.73
N LYS A 181 12.36 15.74 18.74
CA LYS A 181 12.18 14.28 18.81
C LYS A 181 12.92 13.64 19.99
N GLU A 182 14.20 13.98 20.21
CA GLU A 182 14.96 13.43 21.34
C GLU A 182 14.38 13.85 22.71
N LYS A 183 13.93 15.09 22.83
CA LYS A 183 13.26 15.56 24.06
C LYS A 183 11.93 14.83 24.30
N ALA A 184 11.14 14.62 23.25
CA ALA A 184 9.89 13.86 23.32
C ALA A 184 10.15 12.40 23.72
N LYS A 185 11.20 11.79 23.16
CA LYS A 185 11.62 10.43 23.47
C LYS A 185 12.01 10.28 24.94
N THR A 186 12.89 11.15 25.46
CA THR A 186 13.27 11.13 26.88
C THR A 186 12.05 11.31 27.80
N PHE A 187 11.12 12.21 27.45
CA PHE A 187 9.87 12.38 28.21
C PHE A 187 9.04 11.08 28.24
N LEU A 188 8.92 10.39 27.10
CA LEU A 188 8.19 9.12 26.99
C LEU A 188 8.87 8.01 27.79
N GLU A 189 10.20 7.88 27.73
CA GLU A 189 10.96 6.89 28.48
C GLU A 189 10.78 7.08 30.00
N ASP A 190 10.84 8.32 30.49
CA ASP A 190 10.58 8.65 31.89
C ASP A 190 9.15 8.29 32.31
N LEU A 191 8.16 8.61 31.45
CA LEU A 191 6.76 8.34 31.70
C LEU A 191 6.46 6.83 31.71
N GLN A 192 7.02 6.08 30.77
CA GLN A 192 6.92 4.62 30.69
C GLN A 192 7.56 3.95 31.92
N SER A 193 8.75 4.41 32.35
CA SER A 193 9.41 3.92 33.56
C SER A 193 8.55 4.13 34.81
N LEU A 194 7.93 5.31 34.93
CA LEU A 194 7.03 5.64 36.02
C LEU A 194 5.78 4.76 36.02
N LEU A 195 5.14 4.60 34.86
CA LEU A 195 3.96 3.77 34.70
C LEU A 195 4.27 2.31 34.97
N LYS A 196 5.43 1.79 34.54
CA LYS A 196 5.87 0.42 34.84
C LYS A 196 5.94 0.18 36.35
N LYS A 197 6.47 1.14 37.12
CA LYS A 197 6.48 1.07 38.59
C LYS A 197 5.06 1.07 39.15
N LEU A 198 4.20 1.98 38.71
CA LEU A 198 2.80 2.05 39.16
C LEU A 198 2.02 0.78 38.84
N LYS A 199 2.20 0.21 37.64
CA LYS A 199 1.59 -1.06 37.23
C LYS A 199 2.03 -2.18 38.16
N ARG A 200 3.33 -2.31 38.43
CA ARG A 200 3.85 -3.33 39.38
C ARG A 200 3.27 -3.19 40.79
N ASP A 201 3.13 -1.95 41.27
CA ASP A 201 2.71 -1.70 42.65
C ASP A 201 1.17 -1.79 42.84
N HIS A 202 0.37 -1.67 41.78
CA HIS A 202 -1.10 -1.58 41.87
C HIS A 202 -1.91 -2.57 41.00
N TYR A 203 -1.34 -3.16 39.95
CA TYR A 203 -2.06 -4.11 39.12
C TYR A 203 -2.20 -5.45 39.84
N SER A 204 -3.36 -6.08 39.68
CA SER A 204 -3.51 -7.49 40.03
C SER A 204 -2.66 -8.35 39.07
N PRO A 205 -2.28 -9.59 39.44
CA PRO A 205 -1.59 -10.49 38.53
C PRO A 205 -2.31 -10.68 37.19
N ALA A 206 -3.64 -10.74 37.21
CA ALA A 206 -4.46 -10.87 36.01
C ALA A 206 -4.40 -9.63 35.11
N LEU A 207 -4.47 -8.42 35.69
CA LEU A 207 -4.36 -7.17 34.92
C LEU A 207 -2.94 -6.95 34.38
N PHE A 208 -1.91 -7.36 35.14
CA PHE A 208 -0.53 -7.33 34.67
C PHE A 208 -0.30 -8.30 33.50
N HIS A 209 -0.89 -9.50 33.57
CA HIS A 209 -0.82 -10.47 32.48
C HIS A 209 -1.53 -9.96 31.22
N PHE A 210 -2.69 -9.32 31.37
CA PHE A 210 -3.41 -8.67 30.27
C PHE A 210 -2.56 -7.60 29.58
N ASP A 211 -1.94 -6.72 30.37
CA ASP A 211 -1.07 -5.66 29.88
C ASP A 211 0.13 -6.21 29.09
N ALA A 212 0.78 -7.25 29.61
CA ALA A 212 1.88 -7.93 28.92
C ALA A 212 1.45 -8.64 27.62
N LYS A 213 0.28 -9.28 27.60
CA LYS A 213 -0.25 -9.93 26.39
C LYS A 213 -0.58 -8.91 25.30
N LYS A 214 -1.17 -7.78 25.69
CA LYS A 214 -1.43 -6.66 24.78
C LYS A 214 -0.14 -6.07 24.23
N GLU A 215 0.86 -5.81 25.09
CA GLU A 215 2.15 -5.27 24.65
C GLU A 215 2.87 -6.22 23.67
N ALA A 216 2.85 -7.53 23.95
CA ALA A 216 3.40 -8.54 23.04
C ALA A 216 2.66 -8.56 21.68
N PHE A 217 1.34 -8.44 21.68
CA PHE A 217 0.55 -8.35 20.45
C PHE A 217 0.90 -7.09 19.63
N GLU A 218 0.96 -5.92 20.28
CA GLU A 218 1.29 -4.66 19.61
C GLU A 218 2.72 -4.62 19.04
N LYS A 219 3.66 -5.36 19.66
CA LYS A 219 5.03 -5.52 19.16
C LYS A 219 5.17 -6.60 18.06
N GLY A 220 4.11 -7.38 17.83
CA GLY A 220 4.15 -8.52 16.90
C GLY A 220 4.74 -9.81 17.47
N ASP A 221 5.11 -9.83 18.76
CA ASP A 221 5.63 -11.01 19.48
C ASP A 221 4.54 -12.05 19.80
N LEU A 222 3.27 -11.65 19.70
CA LEU A 222 2.11 -12.51 19.89
C LEU A 222 1.22 -12.48 18.64
N GLU A 223 0.92 -13.66 18.09
CA GLU A 223 0.01 -13.80 16.96
C GLU A 223 -1.41 -13.33 17.31
N PHE A 224 -2.12 -12.81 16.31
CA PHE A 224 -3.47 -12.26 16.50
C PHE A 224 -4.45 -13.31 17.04
N SER A 225 -4.43 -14.52 16.47
CA SER A 225 -5.29 -15.64 16.91
C SER A 225 -5.01 -16.03 18.37
N ALA A 226 -3.75 -16.03 18.79
CA ALA A 226 -3.34 -16.31 20.17
C ALA A 226 -3.78 -15.19 21.13
N TYR A 227 -3.69 -13.92 20.70
CA TYR A 227 -4.21 -12.79 21.48
C TYR A 227 -5.73 -12.85 21.63
N MET A 228 -6.46 -13.15 20.55
CA MET A 228 -7.92 -13.30 20.59
C MET A 228 -8.36 -14.47 21.47
N ARG A 229 -7.64 -15.60 21.45
CA ARG A 229 -7.88 -16.71 22.39
C ARG A 229 -7.67 -16.29 23.85
N TYR A 230 -6.63 -15.51 24.11
CA TYR A 230 -6.41 -14.95 25.43
C TYR A 230 -7.57 -14.02 25.85
N LEU A 231 -7.98 -13.09 24.98
CA LEU A 231 -9.11 -12.20 25.27
C LEU A 231 -10.41 -12.98 25.55
N ASN A 232 -10.69 -14.01 24.75
CA ASN A 232 -11.84 -14.91 24.96
C ASN A 232 -11.80 -15.63 26.31
N SER A 233 -10.61 -15.95 26.83
CA SER A 233 -10.45 -16.56 28.16
C SER A 233 -10.76 -15.60 29.31
N VAL A 234 -10.62 -14.29 29.09
CA VAL A 234 -10.94 -13.26 30.08
C VAL A 234 -12.42 -12.88 30.01
N ASN A 235 -12.91 -12.63 28.80
CA ASN A 235 -14.29 -12.27 28.52
C ASN A 235 -14.75 -13.00 27.25
N PRO A 236 -15.72 -13.95 27.38
CA PRO A 236 -16.18 -14.73 26.24
C PRO A 236 -16.63 -13.87 25.06
N VAL A 237 -16.09 -14.18 23.89
CA VAL A 237 -16.40 -13.49 22.64
C VAL A 237 -17.79 -13.88 22.17
N THR A 238 -18.65 -12.89 21.93
CA THR A 238 -20.00 -13.11 21.41
C THR A 238 -20.16 -12.65 19.96
N SER A 239 -19.26 -11.79 19.48
CA SER A 239 -19.34 -11.19 18.15
C SER A 239 -19.00 -12.21 17.05
N GLU A 240 -19.57 -12.01 15.86
CA GLU A 240 -19.57 -13.03 14.82
C GLU A 240 -18.19 -13.26 14.22
N ASN A 241 -17.52 -12.20 13.76
CA ASN A 241 -16.22 -12.33 13.10
C ASN A 241 -15.16 -12.89 14.05
N ALA A 242 -15.14 -12.43 15.29
CA ALA A 242 -14.21 -12.94 16.30
C ALA A 242 -14.50 -14.40 16.69
N ARG A 243 -15.76 -14.85 16.72
CA ARG A 243 -16.08 -16.29 16.87
C ARG A 243 -15.63 -17.10 15.67
N ASN A 244 -15.87 -16.61 14.46
CA ASN A 244 -15.47 -17.29 13.22
C ASN A 244 -13.94 -17.41 13.13
N LEU A 245 -13.20 -16.37 13.54
CA LEU A 245 -11.74 -16.42 13.65
C LEU A 245 -11.28 -17.50 14.63
N LEU A 246 -11.83 -17.51 15.85
CA LEU A 246 -11.43 -18.49 16.87
C LEU A 246 -11.74 -19.91 16.41
N GLN A 247 -12.90 -20.11 15.79
CA GLN A 247 -13.27 -21.38 15.21
C GLN A 247 -12.30 -21.76 14.09
N ALA A 248 -12.03 -20.88 13.13
CA ALA A 248 -11.07 -21.13 12.05
C ALA A 248 -9.68 -21.49 12.59
N ALA A 249 -9.23 -20.85 13.67
CA ALA A 249 -7.94 -21.18 14.30
C ALA A 249 -7.95 -22.59 14.93
N GLU A 250 -9.08 -23.04 15.48
CA GLU A 250 -9.23 -24.42 15.95
C GLU A 250 -9.24 -25.44 14.81
N TRP A 251 -9.78 -25.10 13.64
CA TRP A 251 -9.72 -25.96 12.46
C TRP A 251 -8.29 -26.06 11.93
N GLU A 252 -7.62 -24.93 11.81
CA GLU A 252 -6.24 -24.82 11.33
C GLU A 252 -5.27 -25.69 12.15
N GLU A 253 -5.48 -25.81 13.47
CA GLU A 253 -4.70 -26.68 14.34
C GLU A 253 -5.02 -28.18 14.21
N LYS A 254 -6.20 -28.53 13.70
CA LYS A 254 -6.67 -29.92 13.57
C LYS A 254 -6.34 -30.54 12.21
N ILE A 255 -6.33 -29.74 11.16
CA ILE A 255 -6.17 -30.21 9.78
C ILE A 255 -4.73 -30.71 9.54
N ASP A 256 -4.61 -31.92 9.00
CA ASP A 256 -3.35 -32.39 8.42
C ASP A 256 -3.28 -31.90 6.97
N PHE A 257 -2.63 -30.74 6.76
CA PHE A 257 -2.55 -30.10 5.45
C PHE A 257 -1.86 -30.98 4.39
N ASP A 258 -0.89 -31.82 4.79
CA ASP A 258 -0.24 -32.75 3.86
C ASP A 258 -1.21 -33.84 3.41
N GLN A 259 -2.07 -34.32 4.32
CA GLN A 259 -3.12 -35.27 4.00
C GLN A 259 -4.23 -34.63 3.17
N ALA A 260 -4.68 -33.42 3.50
CA ALA A 260 -5.64 -32.66 2.71
C ALA A 260 -5.17 -32.48 1.26
N GLU A 261 -3.88 -32.20 1.05
CA GLU A 261 -3.30 -32.07 -0.29
C GLU A 261 -3.26 -33.41 -1.04
N ARG A 262 -2.88 -34.51 -0.38
CA ARG A 262 -2.95 -35.87 -0.98
C ARG A 262 -4.38 -36.21 -1.38
N GLU A 263 -5.36 -35.86 -0.55
CA GLU A 263 -6.77 -36.07 -0.80
C GLU A 263 -7.30 -35.20 -1.95
N ARG A 264 -6.88 -33.93 -2.02
CA ARG A 264 -7.19 -33.02 -3.13
C ARG A 264 -6.75 -33.59 -4.46
N VAL A 265 -5.50 -34.07 -4.56
CA VAL A 265 -4.98 -34.69 -5.79
C VAL A 265 -5.79 -35.93 -6.17
N ARG A 266 -6.15 -36.77 -5.19
CA ARG A 266 -6.96 -37.97 -5.42
C ARG A 266 -8.38 -37.62 -5.87
N LEU A 267 -9.01 -36.64 -5.23
CA LEU A 267 -10.33 -36.10 -5.56
C LEU A 267 -10.36 -35.60 -7.00
N LEU A 268 -9.43 -34.70 -7.36
CA LEU A 268 -9.35 -34.14 -8.71
C LEU A 268 -9.07 -35.21 -9.76
N LYS A 269 -8.23 -36.22 -9.47
CA LYS A 269 -7.97 -37.33 -10.39
C LYS A 269 -9.20 -38.19 -10.66
N ILE A 270 -10.07 -38.38 -9.67
CA ILE A 270 -11.33 -39.13 -9.82
C ILE A 270 -12.35 -38.28 -10.59
N LEU A 271 -12.47 -37.01 -10.22
CA LEU A 271 -13.39 -36.06 -10.84
C LEU A 271 -13.03 -35.84 -12.33
N ALA A 272 -11.74 -35.67 -12.66
CA ALA A 272 -11.23 -35.49 -14.01
C ALA A 272 -11.66 -36.60 -15.00
N LYS A 273 -11.84 -37.84 -14.52
CA LYS A 273 -12.29 -38.97 -15.35
C LYS A 273 -13.79 -38.94 -15.68
N LYS A 274 -14.55 -38.09 -15.00
CA LYS A 274 -16.02 -37.99 -15.10
C LYS A 274 -16.47 -36.70 -15.77
N MET A 275 -15.66 -35.64 -15.69
CA MET A 275 -15.96 -34.33 -16.24
C MET A 275 -16.01 -34.31 -17.76
N THR A 276 -16.82 -33.39 -18.29
CA THR A 276 -16.76 -32.99 -19.71
C THR A 276 -15.54 -32.11 -19.98
N GLU A 277 -15.15 -31.96 -21.25
CA GLU A 277 -14.07 -31.06 -21.65
C GLU A 277 -14.34 -29.61 -21.23
N ARG A 278 -15.59 -29.15 -21.39
CA ARG A 278 -16.01 -27.81 -20.96
C ARG A 278 -15.84 -27.61 -19.46
N GLU A 279 -16.34 -28.54 -18.64
CA GLU A 279 -16.19 -28.45 -17.18
C GLU A 279 -14.71 -28.45 -16.77
N MET A 280 -13.86 -29.20 -17.47
CA MET A 280 -12.42 -29.23 -17.20
C MET A 280 -11.79 -27.86 -17.49
N GLN A 281 -12.11 -27.25 -18.63
CA GLN A 281 -11.62 -25.93 -18.99
C GLN A 281 -12.09 -24.87 -17.98
N GLU A 282 -13.35 -24.90 -17.57
CA GLU A 282 -13.91 -24.02 -16.54
C GLU A 282 -13.17 -24.19 -15.20
N LEU A 283 -12.98 -25.42 -14.70
CA LEU A 283 -12.27 -25.68 -13.45
C LEU A 283 -10.81 -25.25 -13.51
N VAL A 284 -10.12 -25.46 -14.64
CA VAL A 284 -8.73 -25.00 -14.83
C VAL A 284 -8.65 -23.48 -14.79
N ALA A 285 -9.55 -22.78 -15.48
CA ALA A 285 -9.62 -21.32 -15.47
C ALA A 285 -9.85 -20.77 -14.05
N LEU A 286 -10.83 -21.32 -13.32
CA LEU A 286 -11.11 -20.95 -11.93
C LEU A 286 -9.93 -21.27 -11.01
N SER A 287 -9.26 -22.40 -11.21
CA SER A 287 -8.08 -22.77 -10.41
C SER A 287 -6.92 -21.80 -10.58
N LYS A 288 -6.73 -21.25 -11.80
CA LYS A 288 -5.71 -20.21 -12.05
C LYS A 288 -6.06 -18.93 -11.32
N LEU A 289 -7.32 -18.48 -11.42
CA LEU A 289 -7.79 -17.29 -10.70
C LEU A 289 -7.62 -17.44 -9.19
N PHE A 290 -8.01 -18.59 -8.63
CA PHE A 290 -7.87 -18.88 -7.21
C PHE A 290 -6.39 -18.94 -6.76
N LYS A 291 -5.53 -19.67 -7.50
CA LYS A 291 -4.09 -19.76 -7.21
C LYS A 291 -3.40 -18.40 -7.25
N ASN A 292 -3.81 -17.53 -8.17
CA ASN A 292 -3.30 -16.17 -8.29
C ASN A 292 -4.00 -15.20 -7.33
N HIS A 293 -4.78 -15.71 -6.37
CA HIS A 293 -5.58 -14.97 -5.40
C HIS A 293 -6.68 -14.07 -6.00
N GLN A 294 -6.91 -14.10 -7.30
CA GLN A 294 -7.87 -13.27 -8.06
C GLN A 294 -9.33 -13.72 -7.88
N MET A 295 -9.56 -14.72 -7.03
CA MET A 295 -10.87 -15.27 -6.70
C MET A 295 -10.88 -15.64 -5.22
N PRO A 296 -11.92 -15.28 -4.46
CA PRO A 296 -12.09 -15.76 -3.09
C PRO A 296 -12.29 -17.28 -3.10
N ALA A 297 -11.92 -17.93 -2.00
CA ALA A 297 -12.01 -19.37 -1.91
C ALA A 297 -13.44 -19.90 -2.00
N SER A 298 -14.41 -19.14 -1.47
CA SER A 298 -15.85 -19.35 -1.67
C SER A 298 -16.21 -19.54 -3.14
N GLY A 299 -15.77 -18.62 -4.01
CA GLY A 299 -16.00 -18.72 -5.46
C GLY A 299 -15.47 -20.01 -6.08
N TYR A 300 -14.26 -20.45 -5.70
CA TYR A 300 -13.64 -21.66 -6.25
C TYR A 300 -14.23 -22.95 -5.67
N TYR A 301 -14.31 -23.06 -4.34
CA TYR A 301 -14.72 -24.28 -3.67
C TYR A 301 -16.23 -24.52 -3.75
N ASP A 302 -17.07 -23.50 -3.87
CA ASP A 302 -18.50 -23.69 -4.14
C ASP A 302 -18.74 -24.24 -5.55
N HIS A 303 -17.95 -23.79 -6.53
CA HIS A 303 -17.95 -24.39 -7.87
C HIS A 303 -17.46 -25.84 -7.83
N LEU A 304 -16.38 -26.13 -7.11
CA LEU A 304 -15.89 -27.51 -6.95
C LEU A 304 -16.96 -28.40 -6.30
N LYS A 305 -17.63 -27.95 -5.23
CA LYS A 305 -18.75 -28.67 -4.59
C LYS A 305 -19.89 -28.94 -5.57
N THR A 306 -20.22 -27.96 -6.42
CA THR A 306 -21.24 -28.11 -7.46
C THR A 306 -20.86 -29.20 -8.48
N LEU A 307 -19.61 -29.22 -8.93
CA LEU A 307 -19.09 -30.26 -9.82
C LEU A 307 -19.12 -31.65 -9.16
N LEU A 308 -18.69 -31.75 -7.90
CA LEU A 308 -18.73 -33.00 -7.14
C LEU A 308 -20.16 -33.55 -7.01
N ALA A 309 -21.12 -32.68 -6.66
CA ALA A 309 -22.53 -33.04 -6.56
C ALA A 309 -23.10 -33.53 -7.90
N ARG A 310 -22.80 -32.83 -9.00
CA ARG A 310 -23.22 -33.20 -10.36
C ARG A 310 -22.68 -34.57 -10.79
N HIS A 311 -21.46 -34.91 -10.38
CA HIS A 311 -20.79 -36.18 -10.70
C HIS A 311 -20.96 -37.26 -9.63
N HIS A 312 -21.86 -37.03 -8.66
CA HIS A 312 -22.18 -37.92 -7.54
C HIS A 312 -20.94 -38.36 -6.74
N LEU A 313 -19.99 -37.46 -6.53
CA LEU A 313 -18.83 -37.65 -5.67
C LEU A 313 -19.07 -36.96 -4.32
N SER A 314 -18.90 -37.70 -3.23
CA SER A 314 -19.03 -37.15 -1.87
C SER A 314 -17.68 -36.75 -1.30
N LEU A 315 -17.63 -35.58 -0.66
CA LEU A 315 -16.45 -35.10 0.08
C LEU A 315 -16.15 -35.96 1.32
N SER A 316 -17.12 -36.66 1.89
CA SER A 316 -16.92 -37.58 3.03
C SER A 316 -15.92 -38.73 2.76
N LEU A 317 -15.57 -38.98 1.49
CA LEU A 317 -14.52 -39.93 1.09
C LEU A 317 -13.10 -39.35 1.25
N PHE A 318 -13.00 -38.05 1.56
CA PHE A 318 -11.82 -37.21 1.64
C PHE A 318 -11.96 -36.29 2.87
N PRO A 319 -11.92 -36.85 4.09
CA PRO A 319 -12.26 -36.12 5.32
C PRO A 319 -11.35 -34.91 5.57
N GLU A 320 -10.04 -35.03 5.33
CA GLU A 320 -9.12 -33.89 5.53
C GLU A 320 -9.35 -32.81 4.47
N MET A 321 -9.69 -33.19 3.24
CA MET A 321 -10.09 -32.22 2.21
C MET A 321 -11.43 -31.56 2.54
N GLU A 322 -12.40 -32.29 3.10
CA GLU A 322 -13.68 -31.74 3.55
C GLU A 322 -13.48 -30.72 4.68
N ASP A 323 -12.60 -31.06 5.62
CA ASP A 323 -12.24 -30.20 6.74
C ASP A 323 -11.51 -28.94 6.25
N TYR A 324 -10.54 -29.11 5.34
CA TYR A 324 -9.86 -28.00 4.70
C TYR A 324 -10.81 -27.06 3.94
N ILE A 325 -11.74 -27.60 3.14
CA ILE A 325 -12.74 -26.77 2.44
C ILE A 325 -13.59 -25.99 3.46
N SER A 326 -14.03 -26.65 4.54
CA SER A 326 -14.84 -26.01 5.58
C SER A 326 -14.07 -24.89 6.28
N TYR A 327 -12.80 -25.11 6.60
CA TYR A 327 -11.89 -24.12 7.15
C TYR A 327 -11.72 -22.91 6.24
N VAL A 328 -11.37 -23.11 4.96
CA VAL A 328 -11.12 -21.98 4.05
C VAL A 328 -12.39 -21.18 3.80
N LEU A 329 -13.55 -21.85 3.64
CA LEU A 329 -14.83 -21.17 3.48
C LEU A 329 -15.21 -20.35 4.72
N MET A 330 -14.93 -20.86 5.92
CA MET A 330 -15.14 -20.11 7.17
C MET A 330 -14.23 -18.88 7.22
N SER A 331 -12.94 -19.03 6.92
CA SER A 331 -11.99 -17.91 6.88
C SER A 331 -12.42 -16.80 5.91
N ASP A 332 -12.99 -17.18 4.76
CA ASP A 332 -13.53 -16.25 3.76
C ASP A 332 -14.74 -15.44 4.26
N THR A 333 -15.47 -15.91 5.30
CA THR A 333 -16.60 -15.15 5.89
C THR A 333 -16.16 -14.06 6.87
N ILE A 334 -14.89 -14.05 7.28
CA ILE A 334 -14.41 -13.12 8.30
C ILE A 334 -14.21 -11.75 7.65
N ASN A 335 -15.05 -10.79 8.02
CA ASN A 335 -14.85 -9.40 7.67
C ASN A 335 -13.75 -8.81 8.58
N MET A 336 -12.62 -8.44 7.98
CA MET A 336 -11.46 -7.93 8.71
C MET A 336 -11.73 -6.59 9.40
N SER A 337 -12.43 -5.68 8.72
CA SER A 337 -12.77 -4.37 9.29
C SER A 337 -13.64 -4.53 10.53
N ASP A 338 -14.69 -5.34 10.43
CA ASP A 338 -15.59 -5.60 11.56
C ASP A 338 -14.86 -6.37 12.67
N LEU A 339 -13.97 -7.30 12.32
CA LEU A 339 -13.16 -8.04 13.30
C LEU A 339 -12.26 -7.11 14.13
N MET A 340 -11.67 -6.08 13.53
CA MET A 340 -10.85 -5.11 14.25
C MET A 340 -11.69 -4.29 15.23
N ASP A 341 -12.85 -3.79 14.79
CA ASP A 341 -13.81 -3.09 15.68
C ASP A 341 -14.29 -3.97 16.83
N GLU A 342 -14.60 -5.24 16.54
CA GLU A 342 -14.95 -6.25 17.54
C GLU A 342 -13.81 -6.46 18.53
N THR A 343 -12.58 -6.58 18.05
CA THR A 343 -11.37 -6.80 18.86
C THR A 343 -11.13 -5.66 19.83
N GLU A 344 -11.25 -4.41 19.38
CA GLU A 344 -11.12 -3.24 20.26
C GLU A 344 -12.20 -3.23 21.36
N LYS A 345 -13.43 -3.60 21.00
CA LYS A 345 -14.53 -3.70 21.96
C LYS A 345 -14.28 -4.79 22.99
N ILE A 346 -13.82 -5.96 22.56
CA ILE A 346 -13.48 -7.09 23.44
C ILE A 346 -12.32 -6.71 24.36
N GLU A 347 -11.26 -6.09 23.85
CA GLU A 347 -10.13 -5.62 24.64
C GLU A 347 -10.59 -4.62 25.72
N ARG A 348 -11.46 -3.67 25.35
CA ARG A 348 -12.00 -2.69 26.29
C ARG A 348 -12.78 -3.38 27.41
N LEU A 349 -13.65 -4.33 27.08
CA LEU A 349 -14.44 -5.06 28.06
C LEU A 349 -13.57 -5.93 28.97
N ALA A 350 -12.56 -6.62 28.43
CA ALA A 350 -11.59 -7.38 29.20
C ALA A 350 -10.84 -6.47 30.20
N ARG A 351 -10.39 -5.29 29.76
CA ARG A 351 -9.73 -4.32 30.63
C ARG A 351 -10.66 -3.78 31.72
N GLU A 352 -11.90 -3.46 31.40
CA GLU A 352 -12.93 -3.00 32.34
C GLU A 352 -13.19 -4.07 33.42
N GLN A 353 -13.30 -5.33 33.02
CA GLN A 353 -13.48 -6.46 33.94
C GLN A 353 -12.27 -6.68 34.86
N LEU A 354 -11.06 -6.52 34.35
CA LEU A 354 -9.82 -6.75 35.12
C LEU A 354 -9.41 -5.56 36.01
N SER A 355 -9.90 -4.35 35.71
CA SER A 355 -9.57 -3.12 36.45
C SER A 355 -10.57 -2.88 37.59
N THR A 356 -10.35 -3.54 38.73
CA THR A 356 -11.30 -3.55 39.86
C THR A 356 -11.23 -2.31 40.76
N THR A 357 -10.21 -1.47 40.61
CA THR A 357 -10.04 -0.25 41.43
C THR A 357 -9.91 1.01 40.58
N THR A 358 -10.36 2.15 41.13
CA THR A 358 -10.20 3.47 40.51
C THR A 358 -8.72 3.79 40.21
N THR A 359 -7.79 3.33 41.03
CA THR A 359 -6.35 3.50 40.81
C THR A 359 -5.86 2.75 39.58
N GLN A 360 -6.24 1.48 39.42
CA GLN A 360 -5.91 0.67 38.23
C GLN A 360 -6.46 1.31 36.95
N ILE A 361 -7.72 1.75 36.96
CA ILE A 361 -8.35 2.46 35.84
C ILE A 361 -7.56 3.73 35.48
N ARG A 362 -7.16 4.52 36.48
CA ARG A 362 -6.38 5.75 36.26
C ARG A 362 -5.00 5.47 35.66
N ILE A 363 -4.30 4.45 36.16
CA ILE A 363 -3.00 4.03 35.60
C ILE A 363 -3.18 3.59 34.14
N GLY A 364 -4.15 2.71 33.87
CA GLY A 364 -4.42 2.24 32.51
C GLY A 364 -4.80 3.36 31.54
N ASN A 365 -5.50 4.39 32.00
CA ASN A 365 -5.78 5.56 31.18
C ASN A 365 -4.53 6.42 30.89
N CYS A 366 -3.62 6.57 31.87
CA CYS A 366 -2.35 7.26 31.63
C CYS A 366 -1.45 6.48 30.66
N ASP A 367 -1.49 5.17 30.74
CA ASP A 367 -0.77 4.27 29.84
C ASP A 367 -1.25 4.37 28.40
N LYS A 368 -2.58 4.34 28.18
CA LYS A 368 -3.19 4.59 26.85
C LYS A 368 -2.75 5.93 26.26
N ASP A 369 -2.74 6.99 27.07
CA ASP A 369 -2.33 8.32 26.61
C ASP A 369 -0.83 8.39 26.28
N THR A 370 0.00 7.64 27.02
CA THR A 370 1.44 7.52 26.76
C THR A 370 1.69 6.80 25.45
N HIS A 371 0.93 5.73 25.17
CA HIS A 371 1.00 5.02 23.90
C HIS A 371 0.59 5.91 22.71
N LEU A 372 -0.49 6.70 22.83
CA LEU A 372 -0.87 7.65 21.79
C LEU A 372 0.20 8.73 21.57
N LEU A 373 0.87 9.21 22.63
CA LEU A 373 2.00 10.15 22.51
C LEU A 373 3.21 9.52 21.82
N GLN A 374 3.51 8.24 22.10
CA GLN A 374 4.55 7.50 21.39
C GLN A 374 4.24 7.44 19.89
N LYS A 375 3.04 6.99 19.51
CA LYS A 375 2.64 6.93 18.10
C LYS A 375 2.59 8.30 17.43
N LEU A 376 2.19 9.35 18.17
CA LEU A 376 2.24 10.73 17.70
C LEU A 376 3.68 11.17 17.39
N MET A 377 4.64 10.84 18.27
CA MET A 377 6.06 11.16 18.07
C MET A 377 6.65 10.43 16.86
N ASP A 378 6.27 9.16 16.69
CA ASP A 378 6.80 8.31 15.63
C ASP A 378 6.15 8.58 14.27
N HIS A 379 5.14 9.45 14.22
CA HIS A 379 4.26 9.68 13.07
C HIS A 379 3.55 8.40 12.61
N THR A 380 3.13 7.57 13.58
CA THR A 380 2.54 6.26 13.35
C THR A 380 1.06 6.12 13.72
N LEU A 381 0.38 7.19 14.13
CA LEU A 381 -1.07 7.17 14.34
C LEU A 381 -1.81 6.90 13.03
N ILE A 382 -2.73 5.93 13.06
CA ILE A 382 -3.79 5.84 12.05
C ILE A 382 -4.87 6.88 12.33
N GLU A 383 -5.77 7.11 11.36
CA GLU A 383 -6.80 8.16 11.44
C GLU A 383 -7.65 8.05 12.72
N GLN A 384 -8.16 6.85 13.03
CA GLN A 384 -8.97 6.61 14.22
C GLN A 384 -8.22 6.93 15.53
N GLU A 385 -6.91 6.68 15.58
CA GLU A 385 -6.09 6.99 16.75
C GLU A 385 -5.81 8.48 16.87
N TRP A 386 -5.64 9.18 15.76
CA TRP A 386 -5.60 10.64 15.76
C TRP A 386 -6.91 11.25 16.29
N LEU A 387 -8.06 10.77 15.82
CA LEU A 387 -9.36 11.23 16.33
C LEU A 387 -9.53 10.94 17.83
N ARG A 388 -9.00 9.82 18.31
CA ARG A 388 -8.94 9.50 19.76
C ARG A 388 -8.00 10.44 20.50
N TYR A 389 -6.82 10.71 19.95
CA TYR A 389 -5.86 11.66 20.51
C TYR A 389 -6.48 13.05 20.64
N ASP A 390 -7.11 13.55 19.58
CA ASP A 390 -7.72 14.87 19.52
C ASP A 390 -8.82 15.03 20.58
N LYS A 391 -9.73 14.05 20.67
CA LYS A 391 -10.76 13.99 21.74
C LYS A 391 -10.16 13.96 23.15
N ARG A 392 -8.93 13.48 23.31
CA ARG A 392 -8.25 13.30 24.59
C ARG A 392 -7.22 14.38 24.91
N GLN A 393 -7.04 15.41 24.08
CA GLN A 393 -6.03 16.47 24.30
C GLN A 393 -6.08 17.08 25.71
N LYS A 394 -7.28 17.34 26.26
CA LYS A 394 -7.45 17.83 27.64
C LYS A 394 -6.99 16.83 28.71
N ALA A 395 -7.22 15.54 28.48
CA ALA A 395 -6.76 14.48 29.37
C ALA A 395 -5.24 14.30 29.28
N ILE A 396 -4.68 14.39 28.08
CA ILE A 396 -3.24 14.25 27.81
C ILE A 396 -2.46 15.43 28.41
N SER A 397 -2.88 16.66 28.14
CA SER A 397 -2.29 17.87 28.74
C SER A 397 -2.39 17.89 30.28
N SER A 398 -3.32 17.14 30.88
CA SER A 398 -3.46 17.01 32.33
C SER A 398 -2.80 15.74 32.92
N LEU A 399 -2.06 14.95 32.12
CA LEU A 399 -1.18 13.88 32.59
C LEU A 399 -0.35 14.25 33.83
N PRO A 400 0.34 15.41 33.90
CA PRO A 400 1.04 15.85 35.12
C PRO A 400 0.20 15.75 36.40
N ASN A 401 -1.02 16.29 36.34
CA ASN A 401 -1.94 16.32 37.47
C ASN A 401 -2.49 14.94 37.79
N ARG A 402 -2.70 14.10 36.77
CA ARG A 402 -3.19 12.74 36.93
C ARG A 402 -2.15 11.83 37.57
N LEU A 403 -0.87 11.98 37.22
CA LEU A 403 0.25 11.30 37.86
C LEU A 403 0.40 11.71 39.32
N ARG A 404 0.30 13.01 39.65
CA ARG A 404 0.26 13.48 41.05
C ARG A 404 -0.87 12.86 41.87
N LYS A 405 -2.06 12.71 41.27
CA LYS A 405 -3.21 12.03 41.90
C LYS A 405 -2.97 10.52 42.11
N LEU A 406 -1.96 9.93 41.47
CA LEU A 406 -1.50 8.56 41.67
C LEU A 406 -0.35 8.48 42.69
N GLY A 407 0.01 9.59 43.34
CA GLY A 407 1.05 9.61 44.37
C GLY A 407 2.48 9.68 43.81
N VAL A 408 2.65 10.00 42.54
CA VAL A 408 3.96 10.12 41.90
C VAL A 408 4.22 11.51 41.33
N ASN A 409 5.48 11.92 41.36
CA ASN A 409 5.91 13.15 40.71
C ASN A 409 6.08 12.89 39.20
N PRO A 410 5.55 13.77 38.34
CA PRO A 410 5.76 13.62 36.91
C PRO A 410 7.21 13.98 36.52
N PRO A 411 7.65 13.61 35.29
CA PRO A 411 8.94 14.03 34.76
C PRO A 411 9.14 15.55 34.80
N SER A 412 10.38 16.00 34.99
CA SER A 412 10.72 17.44 35.11
C SER A 412 10.47 18.23 33.82
N SER A 413 10.52 17.57 32.66
CA SER A 413 10.27 18.10 31.32
C SER A 413 8.83 18.53 31.05
N ILE A 414 7.94 18.42 32.04
CA ILE A 414 6.51 18.63 31.87
C ILE A 414 6.09 20.08 31.59
N SER A 415 6.92 21.06 31.99
CA SER A 415 6.70 22.47 31.67
C SER A 415 6.86 22.77 30.17
N GLU A 416 7.59 21.92 29.45
CA GLU A 416 7.83 22.07 28.00
C GLU A 416 6.85 21.25 27.16
N MET A 417 5.88 20.55 27.76
CA MET A 417 4.98 19.62 27.07
C MET A 417 4.27 20.29 25.88
N GLY A 418 3.74 21.50 26.02
CA GLY A 418 3.10 22.21 24.91
C GLY A 418 4.06 22.47 23.73
N ILE A 419 5.33 22.78 24.00
CA ILE A 419 6.34 23.08 22.98
C ILE A 419 6.82 21.79 22.30
N ILE A 420 7.06 20.74 23.09
CA ILE A 420 7.56 19.44 22.61
C ILE A 420 6.55 18.81 21.65
N TRP A 421 5.25 18.82 21.99
CA TRP A 421 4.25 18.06 21.27
C TRP A 421 3.57 18.82 20.12
N SER A 422 3.59 20.16 20.10
CA SER A 422 2.89 20.95 19.07
C SER A 422 3.28 20.56 17.64
N PRO A 423 4.58 20.45 17.28
CA PRO A 423 4.94 20.11 15.89
C PRO A 423 4.39 18.76 15.43
N PHE A 424 4.36 17.76 16.31
CA PHE A 424 3.77 16.46 15.99
C PHE A 424 2.25 16.55 15.84
N GLN A 425 1.56 17.32 16.69
CA GLN A 425 0.12 17.55 16.56
C GLN A 425 -0.21 18.29 15.26
N ASP A 426 0.60 19.28 14.90
CA ASP A 426 0.37 20.11 13.72
C ASP A 426 0.54 19.30 12.43
N PHE A 427 1.40 18.27 12.43
CA PHE A 427 1.50 17.31 11.33
C PHE A 427 0.15 16.64 11.04
N TYR A 428 -0.49 16.08 12.07
CA TYR A 428 -1.77 15.39 11.90
C TYR A 428 -2.95 16.34 11.66
N LYS A 429 -2.96 17.55 12.24
CA LYS A 429 -3.96 18.58 11.91
C LYS A 429 -3.89 18.98 10.43
N SER A 430 -2.68 19.13 9.89
CA SER A 430 -2.49 19.42 8.46
C SER A 430 -2.90 18.21 7.61
N ALA A 431 -2.52 16.98 7.99
CA ALA A 431 -2.93 15.77 7.29
C ALA A 431 -4.46 15.61 7.21
N MET A 432 -5.18 15.90 8.29
CA MET A 432 -6.65 15.92 8.31
C MET A 432 -7.25 17.00 7.39
N THR A 433 -6.64 18.18 7.36
CA THR A 433 -7.07 19.26 6.46
C THR A 433 -6.92 18.82 5.00
N ARG A 434 -5.78 18.19 4.67
CA ARG A 434 -5.51 17.59 3.36
C ARG A 434 -6.57 16.56 2.98
N SER A 435 -6.96 15.65 3.89
CA SER A 435 -8.03 14.66 3.65
C SER A 435 -9.32 15.31 3.15
N HIS A 436 -9.82 16.33 3.87
CA HIS A 436 -11.03 17.06 3.47
C HIS A 436 -10.87 17.77 2.12
N THR A 437 -9.71 18.38 1.87
CA THR A 437 -9.42 19.04 0.59
C THR A 437 -9.37 18.05 -0.57
N MET A 438 -8.78 16.86 -0.38
CA MET A 438 -8.75 15.80 -1.39
C MET A 438 -10.15 15.33 -1.77
N ALA A 439 -11.00 15.02 -0.78
CA ALA A 439 -12.40 14.64 -1.01
C ALA A 439 -13.17 15.71 -1.79
N ARG A 440 -13.00 16.98 -1.40
CA ARG A 440 -13.63 18.14 -2.05
C ARG A 440 -13.13 18.35 -3.49
N LYS A 441 -11.81 18.29 -3.73
CA LYS A 441 -11.24 18.45 -5.07
C LYS A 441 -11.71 17.33 -5.99
N LEU A 442 -11.69 16.07 -5.54
CA LEU A 442 -12.21 14.95 -6.32
C LEU A 442 -13.71 15.12 -6.65
N SER A 443 -14.54 15.42 -5.65
CA SER A 443 -15.99 15.62 -5.85
C SER A 443 -16.30 16.71 -6.87
N ASN A 444 -15.56 17.83 -6.81
CA ASN A 444 -15.71 18.94 -7.74
C ASN A 444 -15.26 18.58 -9.17
N ARG A 445 -14.30 17.66 -9.34
CA ARG A 445 -13.88 17.16 -10.65
C ARG A 445 -14.90 16.17 -11.21
N LEU A 446 -15.32 15.22 -10.39
CA LEU A 446 -16.24 14.16 -10.77
C LEU A 446 -17.63 14.70 -11.12
N SER A 447 -18.09 15.79 -10.48
CA SER A 447 -19.34 16.47 -10.85
C SER A 447 -19.28 17.19 -12.19
N LYS A 448 -18.09 17.62 -12.63
CA LYS A 448 -17.86 18.28 -13.93
C LYS A 448 -17.49 17.32 -15.05
N ALA A 449 -17.04 16.12 -14.69
CA ALA A 449 -16.64 15.09 -15.64
C ALA A 449 -17.87 14.41 -16.27
N SER A 450 -17.73 13.95 -17.51
CA SER A 450 -18.76 13.16 -18.20
C SER A 450 -18.88 11.73 -17.68
N THR A 451 -17.93 11.28 -16.84
CA THR A 451 -17.94 9.95 -16.23
C THR A 451 -18.68 9.92 -14.90
N GLN A 452 -19.23 8.75 -14.58
CA GLN A 452 -19.80 8.46 -13.26
C GLN A 452 -18.80 7.78 -12.32
N HIS A 453 -17.61 7.41 -12.81
CA HIS A 453 -16.66 6.56 -12.09
C HIS A 453 -15.33 7.27 -11.89
N ALA A 454 -14.81 7.20 -10.66
CA ALA A 454 -13.47 7.63 -10.34
C ALA A 454 -12.70 6.60 -9.51
N VAL A 455 -11.38 6.64 -9.62
CA VAL A 455 -10.44 6.05 -8.67
C VAL A 455 -9.80 7.18 -7.88
N LEU A 456 -9.61 7.00 -6.58
CA LEU A 456 -8.82 7.90 -5.75
C LEU A 456 -7.70 7.10 -5.09
N VAL A 457 -6.44 7.44 -5.37
CA VAL A 457 -5.27 6.81 -4.76
C VAL A 457 -4.75 7.72 -3.66
N VAL A 458 -4.85 7.26 -2.41
CA VAL A 458 -4.44 8.01 -1.20
C VAL A 458 -3.83 7.06 -0.17
N GLY A 459 -2.93 7.57 0.68
CA GLY A 459 -2.43 6.82 1.82
C GLY A 459 -3.55 6.41 2.79
N GLY A 460 -3.38 5.29 3.49
CA GLY A 460 -4.40 4.72 4.38
C GLY A 460 -4.94 5.68 5.45
N PHE A 461 -4.12 6.62 5.94
CA PHE A 461 -4.51 7.65 6.91
C PHE A 461 -5.65 8.57 6.43
N HIS A 462 -5.84 8.72 5.12
CA HIS A 462 -6.85 9.64 4.58
C HIS A 462 -8.23 9.00 4.39
N THR A 463 -8.34 7.69 4.59
CA THR A 463 -9.47 6.88 4.13
C THR A 463 -10.80 7.28 4.75
N ASP A 464 -10.92 7.30 6.08
CA ASP A 464 -12.23 7.34 6.75
C ASP A 464 -12.89 8.72 6.57
N VAL A 465 -12.13 9.81 6.73
CA VAL A 465 -12.62 11.17 6.46
C VAL A 465 -13.06 11.34 5.02
N ILE A 466 -12.28 10.84 4.06
CA ILE A 466 -12.65 10.96 2.64
C ILE A 466 -13.93 10.16 2.38
N VAL A 467 -14.02 8.94 2.92
CA VAL A 467 -15.24 8.12 2.84
C VAL A 467 -16.43 8.88 3.44
N GLU A 468 -16.29 9.47 4.62
CA GLU A 468 -17.36 10.22 5.28
C GLU A 468 -17.83 11.43 4.46
N ASP A 469 -16.88 12.21 3.91
CA ASP A 469 -17.19 13.39 3.11
C ASP A 469 -17.83 13.04 1.77
N LEU A 470 -17.36 12.00 1.09
CA LEU A 470 -17.96 11.51 -0.16
C LEU A 470 -19.35 10.90 0.09
N LYS A 471 -19.57 10.18 1.19
CA LYS A 471 -20.89 9.65 1.59
C LYS A 471 -21.91 10.77 1.77
N LYS A 472 -21.54 11.87 2.44
CA LYS A 472 -22.40 13.06 2.58
C LYS A 472 -22.80 13.65 1.23
N GLY A 473 -21.98 13.46 0.19
CA GLY A 473 -22.25 13.88 -1.18
C GLY A 473 -23.09 12.91 -2.01
N GLY A 474 -23.58 11.80 -1.44
CA GLY A 474 -24.39 10.81 -2.18
C GLY A 474 -23.57 9.96 -3.15
N VAL A 475 -22.31 9.70 -2.84
CA VAL A 475 -21.39 8.90 -3.67
C VAL A 475 -21.37 7.44 -3.18
N SER A 476 -21.45 6.49 -4.12
CA SER A 476 -21.16 5.07 -3.86
C SER A 476 -19.64 4.86 -3.78
N ILE A 477 -19.17 4.10 -2.81
CA ILE A 477 -17.75 3.99 -2.48
C ILE A 477 -17.35 2.53 -2.33
N LEU A 478 -16.24 2.15 -2.95
CA LEU A 478 -15.56 0.88 -2.71
C LEU A 478 -14.17 1.21 -2.17
N VAL A 479 -13.89 0.83 -0.93
CA VAL A 479 -12.54 0.93 -0.37
C VAL A 479 -11.81 -0.35 -0.70
N VAL A 480 -10.64 -0.22 -1.33
CA VAL A 480 -9.84 -1.36 -1.78
C VAL A 480 -8.39 -1.19 -1.34
N ALA A 481 -7.75 -2.32 -1.02
CA ALA A 481 -6.32 -2.40 -0.77
C ALA A 481 -5.64 -3.18 -1.91
N PRO A 482 -4.52 -2.71 -2.46
CA PRO A 482 -3.78 -3.46 -3.46
C PRO A 482 -3.26 -4.77 -2.88
N LYS A 483 -3.20 -5.80 -3.71
CA LYS A 483 -2.65 -7.10 -3.32
C LYS A 483 -1.16 -7.02 -3.11
N ILE A 484 -0.68 -7.71 -2.08
CA ILE A 484 0.74 -7.89 -1.78
C ILE A 484 0.92 -9.35 -1.43
N THR A 485 1.73 -10.05 -2.22
CA THR A 485 2.11 -11.45 -2.08
C THR A 485 3.57 -11.60 -1.67
N ASP A 486 4.44 -10.67 -2.08
CA ASP A 486 5.86 -10.63 -1.72
C ASP A 486 6.08 -9.69 -0.52
N LEU A 487 6.59 -10.24 0.57
CA LEU A 487 7.10 -9.47 1.71
C LEU A 487 8.63 -9.63 1.69
N ASP A 488 9.31 -8.82 0.90
CA ASP A 488 10.75 -8.99 0.69
C ASP A 488 11.59 -8.67 1.94
N GLU A 489 12.63 -9.51 2.17
CA GLU A 489 14.03 -9.04 2.11
C GLU A 489 15.09 -10.16 1.89
N ASP A 490 14.78 -11.46 2.05
CA ASP A 490 15.69 -12.58 1.71
C ASP A 490 14.87 -13.78 1.18
N SER A 491 14.68 -13.88 -0.14
CA SER A 491 13.76 -14.86 -0.75
C SER A 491 14.35 -16.28 -0.80
N PRO A 492 13.76 -17.29 -0.12
CA PRO A 492 13.97 -18.67 -0.48
C PRO A 492 13.15 -19.01 -1.73
N THR A 493 13.73 -19.93 -2.49
CA THR A 493 13.44 -20.36 -3.87
C THR A 493 11.96 -20.64 -4.21
N SER A 494 11.65 -20.47 -5.50
CA SER A 494 10.37 -20.71 -6.19
C SER A 494 9.76 -22.13 -6.07
N LEU A 495 10.20 -22.93 -5.11
CA LEU A 495 9.56 -24.18 -4.69
C LEU A 495 8.87 -24.09 -3.32
N ASP A 496 9.10 -23.05 -2.50
CA ASP A 496 8.38 -22.86 -1.23
C ASP A 496 6.95 -22.33 -1.45
N ILE A 497 6.74 -21.57 -2.53
CA ILE A 497 5.45 -20.97 -2.92
C ILE A 497 4.42 -22.02 -3.37
N LEU A 498 4.87 -23.22 -3.75
CA LEU A 498 4.00 -24.32 -4.17
C LEU A 498 3.66 -25.32 -3.04
N THR A 499 4.31 -25.20 -1.87
CA THR A 499 4.06 -26.10 -0.72
C THR A 499 3.63 -25.40 0.57
N ALA A 500 3.92 -24.13 0.81
CA ALA A 500 3.35 -23.37 1.93
C ALA A 500 3.68 -21.88 1.80
N ALA A 501 2.69 -20.98 1.86
CA ALA A 501 2.97 -19.61 2.25
C ALA A 501 1.68 -18.92 2.76
N ARG A 502 1.55 -18.92 4.09
CA ARG A 502 0.50 -18.36 4.95
C ARG A 502 -0.83 -19.12 4.95
N LEU A 503 -1.17 -19.63 6.14
CA LEU A 503 -2.49 -20.17 6.43
C LEU A 503 -3.55 -19.07 6.16
N PRO A 504 -4.75 -19.39 5.66
CA PRO A 504 -5.83 -18.42 5.44
C PRO A 504 -6.00 -17.37 6.55
N LEU A 505 -5.78 -17.73 7.83
CA LEU A 505 -5.78 -16.77 8.92
C LEU A 505 -4.59 -15.81 8.89
N ASP A 506 -3.38 -16.27 8.62
CA ASP A 506 -2.21 -15.39 8.48
C ASP A 506 -2.38 -14.37 7.36
N ARG A 507 -3.14 -14.73 6.31
CA ARG A 507 -3.44 -13.85 5.17
C ARG A 507 -4.37 -12.71 5.53
N LEU A 508 -5.33 -12.97 6.40
CA LEU A 508 -6.28 -11.96 6.90
C LEU A 508 -5.55 -10.78 7.56
N PHE A 509 -4.40 -11.01 8.21
CA PHE A 509 -3.67 -9.98 8.97
C PHE A 509 -2.56 -9.26 8.19
N VAL A 510 -2.34 -9.60 6.91
CA VAL A 510 -1.25 -9.00 6.11
C VAL A 510 -1.55 -7.55 5.75
N GLY A 511 -2.77 -7.27 5.29
CA GLY A 511 -3.20 -5.92 4.88
C GLY A 511 -3.06 -4.90 6.02
N GLU A 512 -3.67 -5.16 7.19
CA GLU A 512 -3.61 -4.25 8.34
C GLU A 512 -2.18 -3.98 8.83
N ARG A 513 -1.29 -5.00 8.82
CA ARG A 513 0.11 -4.84 9.23
C ARG A 513 0.95 -4.02 8.24
N LEU A 514 0.57 -4.02 6.96
CA LEU A 514 1.23 -3.23 5.91
C LEU A 514 0.92 -1.73 6.02
N PHE A 515 -0.26 -1.39 6.55
CA PHE A 515 -0.67 0.00 6.80
C PHE A 515 -0.25 0.51 8.18
N LEU A 516 0.46 -0.31 8.97
CA LEU A 516 1.18 0.19 10.13
C LEU A 516 2.42 0.95 9.63
N PRO A 517 2.47 2.29 9.81
CA PRO A 517 3.62 3.07 9.38
C PRO A 517 4.91 2.56 10.04
N LYS A 518 5.90 2.24 9.21
CA LYS A 518 7.25 1.92 9.67
C LYS A 518 7.83 3.18 10.36
N PRO A 519 8.63 3.04 11.43
CA PRO A 519 9.28 4.17 12.07
C PRO A 519 10.04 5.01 11.03
N ALA A 520 9.99 6.34 11.18
CA ALA A 520 10.62 7.31 10.28
C ALA A 520 12.15 7.16 10.09
N ASP A 521 12.78 6.17 10.72
CA ASP A 521 14.20 5.86 10.59
C ASP A 521 14.54 5.24 9.22
N ALA A 522 13.54 4.91 8.39
CA ALA A 522 13.72 4.47 7.00
C ALA A 522 13.96 5.61 5.99
N LEU A 523 13.84 6.89 6.39
CA LEU A 523 14.25 8.04 5.58
C LEU A 523 15.66 8.49 6.01
N GLY A 524 16.63 7.59 5.83
CA GLY A 524 18.04 7.95 5.84
C GLY A 524 18.41 8.79 4.60
N PRO A 525 19.41 9.68 4.67
CA PRO A 525 19.72 10.59 3.59
C PRO A 525 20.49 9.86 2.49
N ASN A 526 19.78 9.35 1.48
CA ASN A 526 20.37 8.99 0.18
C ASN A 526 20.59 10.24 -0.72
N ASP A 527 20.88 11.40 -0.10
CA ASP A 527 21.25 12.62 -0.81
C ASP A 527 22.63 12.53 -1.47
N LYS A 528 23.48 11.54 -1.11
CA LYS A 528 24.84 11.44 -1.68
C LYS A 528 24.89 10.87 -3.09
N GLU A 529 23.99 9.97 -3.47
CA GLU A 529 23.99 9.39 -4.83
C GLU A 529 23.30 10.33 -5.84
N VAL A 530 22.29 11.09 -5.41
CA VAL A 530 21.61 12.10 -6.24
C VAL A 530 22.49 13.34 -6.43
N GLN A 531 23.32 13.70 -5.44
CA GLN A 531 24.28 14.79 -5.54
C GLN A 531 25.52 14.40 -6.37
N ALA A 532 25.98 13.14 -6.30
CA ALA A 532 27.03 12.62 -7.16
C ALA A 532 26.59 12.52 -8.64
N ALA A 533 25.35 12.12 -8.91
CA ALA A 533 24.82 12.07 -10.28
C ALA A 533 24.67 13.46 -10.93
N THR A 534 24.41 14.51 -10.13
CA THR A 534 24.29 15.90 -10.61
C THR A 534 25.64 16.63 -10.71
N GLU A 535 26.63 16.27 -9.89
CA GLU A 535 27.99 16.82 -10.01
C GLU A 535 28.76 16.18 -11.18
N THR A 536 28.61 14.88 -11.43
CA THR A 536 29.31 14.20 -12.54
C THR A 536 28.79 14.64 -13.92
N THR A 537 27.51 14.99 -14.05
CA THR A 537 26.95 15.59 -15.27
C THR A 537 27.29 17.09 -15.42
N ALA A 538 27.52 17.80 -14.31
CA ALA A 538 27.97 19.19 -14.33
C ALA A 538 29.49 19.34 -14.58
N GLU A 539 30.28 18.30 -14.36
CA GLU A 539 31.72 18.26 -14.59
C GLU A 539 32.06 17.78 -16.01
N ALA A 540 31.29 16.84 -16.58
CA ALA A 540 31.39 16.46 -18.00
C ALA A 540 31.05 17.60 -18.97
N HIS A 541 30.19 18.55 -18.56
CA HIS A 541 29.91 19.76 -19.33
C HIS A 541 30.96 20.88 -19.18
N ARG A 542 31.95 20.74 -18.27
CA ARG A 542 33.04 21.71 -18.07
C ARG A 542 34.33 21.35 -18.79
N THR A 543 34.57 20.08 -19.14
CA THR A 543 35.86 19.64 -19.71
C THR A 543 35.84 19.37 -21.21
N GLY A 544 34.69 19.32 -21.87
CA GLY A 544 34.64 19.27 -23.34
C GLY A 544 35.34 18.06 -23.95
N GLU A 545 35.23 16.89 -23.33
CA GLU A 545 35.71 15.62 -23.89
C GLU A 545 34.52 14.80 -24.45
N ASP A 546 34.60 14.48 -25.75
CA ASP A 546 33.72 13.51 -26.42
C ASP A 546 34.02 12.11 -25.87
N VAL A 547 33.03 11.46 -25.25
CA VAL A 547 33.11 10.04 -24.90
C VAL A 547 32.09 9.26 -25.73
N THR A 548 32.60 8.58 -26.76
CA THR A 548 31.89 7.50 -27.44
C THR A 548 32.07 6.22 -26.63
N ASN A 549 31.07 5.80 -25.85
CA ASN A 549 31.08 4.49 -25.21
C ASN A 549 30.16 3.52 -25.95
N THR A 550 30.79 2.61 -26.69
CA THR A 550 30.23 1.34 -27.14
C THR A 550 30.39 0.33 -26.00
N TYR A 551 29.30 -0.25 -25.52
CA TYR A 551 29.35 -1.39 -24.61
C TYR A 551 29.15 -2.68 -25.41
N SER A 552 30.18 -3.54 -25.41
CA SER A 552 30.16 -4.91 -25.89
C SER A 552 30.40 -5.84 -24.70
N PHE A 553 29.47 -6.77 -24.48
CA PHE A 553 29.58 -7.88 -23.53
C PHE A 553 30.49 -8.99 -24.09
N ALA A 554 31.51 -9.42 -23.33
CA ALA A 554 32.07 -10.79 -23.36
C ALA A 554 33.08 -11.02 -22.22
N ASP A 555 32.68 -11.89 -21.29
CA ASP A 555 33.38 -13.02 -20.65
C ASP A 555 34.74 -12.93 -19.92
N VAL A 556 34.68 -13.25 -18.62
CA VAL A 556 35.35 -14.36 -17.87
C VAL A 556 36.90 -14.40 -17.70
N GLU A 557 37.28 -14.40 -16.40
CA GLU A 557 38.43 -15.04 -15.70
C GLU A 557 39.88 -14.49 -15.69
N ALA A 558 40.44 -14.62 -14.47
CA ALA A 558 41.83 -14.88 -14.05
C ALA A 558 42.85 -13.71 -13.89
N GLU A 559 43.07 -13.39 -12.61
CA GLU A 559 44.34 -13.24 -11.87
C GLU A 559 45.69 -12.89 -12.57
N VAL A 560 46.35 -11.89 -11.96
CA VAL A 560 47.79 -11.81 -11.58
C VAL A 560 48.81 -11.14 -12.53
N THR A 561 49.35 -10.00 -12.04
CA THR A 561 50.69 -9.36 -12.28
C THR A 561 51.00 -8.81 -13.67
N SER A 562 51.85 -7.81 -13.91
CA SER A 562 52.62 -6.79 -13.19
C SER A 562 53.43 -6.06 -14.30
N THR A 563 53.86 -4.83 -14.03
CA THR A 563 54.92 -4.04 -14.72
C THR A 563 54.60 -3.22 -15.98
N ALA A 564 54.97 -1.94 -15.87
CA ALA A 564 55.12 -0.91 -16.90
C ALA A 564 56.62 -0.80 -17.30
N PRO A 565 57.10 0.28 -17.99
CA PRO A 565 56.89 0.84 -19.34
C PRO A 565 58.29 0.90 -20.07
N PRO A 566 58.77 1.90 -20.89
CA PRO A 566 58.21 3.10 -21.58
C PRO A 566 58.78 3.38 -23.02
N GLU A 567 58.59 4.64 -23.49
CA GLU A 567 59.28 5.43 -24.57
C GLU A 567 58.56 5.53 -25.93
N GLU A 568 58.57 6.60 -26.74
CA GLU A 568 58.86 8.06 -26.67
C GLU A 568 58.38 8.70 -28.01
N ASP A 569 57.65 9.84 -27.95
CA ASP A 569 57.75 11.10 -28.75
C ASP A 569 57.76 11.13 -30.34
N PRO A 570 57.80 12.29 -31.04
CA PRO A 570 56.65 13.10 -31.53
C PRO A 570 56.65 13.44 -33.04
N GLY A 571 55.63 14.19 -33.53
CA GLY A 571 55.85 15.15 -34.63
C GLY A 571 54.67 15.65 -35.50
N VAL A 572 54.14 16.84 -35.18
CA VAL A 572 54.08 18.06 -36.04
C VAL A 572 53.19 18.12 -37.33
N ARG A 573 52.42 19.24 -37.44
CA ARG A 573 52.20 20.21 -38.57
C ARG A 573 50.76 20.51 -39.11
N THR A 574 50.27 21.69 -38.68
CA THR A 574 49.84 22.89 -39.47
C THR A 574 48.62 22.97 -40.44
N ARG A 575 47.99 24.17 -40.38
CA ARG A 575 47.34 25.03 -41.42
C ARG A 575 45.80 24.99 -41.56
N THR A 576 45.08 26.01 -41.05
CA THR A 576 44.61 27.29 -41.68
C THR A 576 43.49 27.15 -42.72
N ALA A 577 42.33 27.78 -42.50
CA ALA A 577 41.72 28.78 -43.41
C ALA A 577 40.35 29.28 -42.90
N GLU A 578 40.09 30.53 -43.26
CA GLU A 578 39.05 31.47 -42.85
C GLU A 578 37.67 31.24 -43.49
N GLY A 579 36.61 31.79 -42.89
CA GLY A 579 35.28 31.93 -43.50
C GLY A 579 34.37 32.89 -42.74
N ARG A 580 33.98 33.99 -43.39
CA ARG A 580 33.28 35.19 -42.87
C ARG A 580 31.79 35.01 -42.50
N HIS A 581 31.39 35.81 -41.51
CA HIS A 581 30.14 36.58 -41.30
C HIS A 581 28.88 36.28 -42.14
N VAL A 582 27.72 36.19 -41.46
CA VAL A 582 26.58 37.13 -41.61
C VAL A 582 25.79 37.22 -40.28
N ASN A 583 25.56 38.47 -39.82
CA ASN A 583 24.66 38.85 -38.73
C ASN A 583 23.19 38.85 -39.22
N THR A 584 22.26 38.46 -38.35
CA THR A 584 20.92 39.06 -38.33
C THR A 584 20.37 39.09 -36.91
N THR A 585 20.27 40.30 -36.40
CA THR A 585 19.59 40.73 -35.17
C THR A 585 18.09 40.83 -35.42
N VAL A 586 17.26 40.30 -34.53
CA VAL A 586 15.95 40.90 -34.21
C VAL A 586 15.76 40.86 -32.70
N GLU A 587 15.46 42.04 -32.17
CA GLU A 587 15.43 42.43 -30.77
C GLU A 587 14.28 41.80 -29.99
N GLN A 588 14.61 41.40 -28.76
CA GLN A 588 13.66 41.23 -27.66
C GLN A 588 13.22 42.61 -27.16
N THR A 589 11.95 42.74 -26.79
CA THR A 589 11.53 43.73 -25.80
C THR A 589 10.84 43.01 -24.64
N HIS A 590 11.46 43.14 -23.48
CA HIS A 590 11.00 42.74 -22.15
C HIS A 590 9.75 43.52 -21.71
N VAL A 591 8.88 42.89 -20.92
CA VAL A 591 8.40 43.51 -19.67
C VAL A 591 8.35 42.47 -18.54
N THR A 592 9.17 42.78 -17.55
CA THR A 592 9.39 42.27 -16.19
C THR A 592 8.15 42.04 -15.31
N ALA A 593 8.22 41.00 -14.46
CA ALA A 593 7.72 41.06 -13.09
C ALA A 593 8.69 40.35 -12.14
N ALA A 594 9.15 41.11 -11.16
CA ALA A 594 10.13 40.77 -10.15
C ALA A 594 9.54 39.82 -9.10
N PHE A 595 10.39 38.94 -8.55
CA PHE A 595 10.53 38.61 -7.12
C PHE A 595 11.33 37.29 -6.97
N PHE A 596 12.66 37.36 -7.11
CA PHE A 596 13.58 36.38 -6.53
C PHE A 596 14.97 37.03 -6.46
N ASN A 597 15.26 37.67 -5.33
CA ASN A 597 16.64 37.99 -4.93
C ASN A 597 16.67 38.29 -3.43
N GLN A 598 16.85 37.26 -2.62
CA GLN A 598 17.61 37.33 -1.37
C GLN A 598 17.88 35.92 -0.84
N ALA A 599 18.99 35.34 -1.27
CA ALA A 599 19.93 34.53 -0.47
C ALA A 599 20.82 33.74 -1.44
N TYR A 600 22.00 34.27 -1.78
CA TYR A 600 23.28 33.57 -1.98
C TYR A 600 24.30 34.60 -2.53
N PRO A 601 25.36 34.96 -1.78
CA PRO A 601 26.38 35.89 -2.22
C PRO A 601 27.44 35.14 -3.04
N GLY A 602 27.74 35.63 -4.25
CA GLY A 602 28.77 35.02 -5.10
C GLY A 602 28.82 35.49 -6.56
N ARG A 603 28.05 36.52 -6.94
CA ARG A 603 28.21 37.18 -8.25
C ARG A 603 29.12 38.40 -8.11
N GLU A 604 30.43 38.18 -8.24
CA GLU A 604 31.37 39.23 -8.67
C GLU A 604 32.58 38.69 -9.48
N ALA A 605 32.52 37.45 -9.99
CA ALA A 605 33.62 36.85 -10.74
C ALA A 605 33.26 36.36 -12.16
N PHE A 606 32.16 36.84 -12.77
CA PHE A 606 31.73 36.38 -14.11
C PHE A 606 31.53 37.47 -15.19
N GLU A 607 31.83 38.75 -14.92
CA GLU A 607 31.72 39.83 -15.91
C GLU A 607 33.06 40.39 -16.44
N ALA A 608 34.18 39.69 -16.24
CA ALA A 608 35.49 40.07 -16.80
C ALA A 608 36.03 39.13 -17.90
N ARG A 609 35.19 38.29 -18.53
CA ARG A 609 35.54 37.48 -19.72
C ARG A 609 34.52 37.61 -20.86
N ARG A 610 34.06 38.84 -21.11
CA ARG A 610 33.38 39.20 -22.37
C ARG A 610 33.64 40.67 -22.77
N ARG A 611 34.92 41.04 -22.78
CA ARG A 611 35.50 42.10 -23.62
C ARG A 611 36.77 41.56 -24.26
#